data_AF-A0A943GX15-F1
#
_entry.id   AF-A0A943GX15-F1
#
_cell.length_a   1.000
_cell.length_b   1.000
_cell.length_c   1.000
_cell.angle_alpha   90.00
_cell.angle_beta   90.00
_cell.angle_gamma   90.00
#
_symmetry.space_group_name_H-M   'P 1'
#
loop_
_entity.id
_entity.type
_entity.pdbx_description
1 polymer ?
#
loop_
_entity_poly.entity_id
_entity_poly.type
_entity_poly.pdbx_seq_one_letter_code
_entity_poly.pdbx_strand_id
1 'polypeptide(L)'
;MEKEELKKLKEWCEVAVAAVNTLSAVKKMAPESIVLISEFPTDKEVHVFSDIEKISEALNQPICFETRRGFSEKRVAYGEVTFFQIENHEKE
;
A
#
# COMPACT_ATOMS: atom_id res chain seq x y z
N MET A 1 10.27 17.72 6.89
CA MET A 1 9.91 16.92 8.07
C MET A 1 11.14 16.74 8.96
N GLU A 2 11.01 16.45 10.26
CA GLU A 2 12.19 16.15 11.10
C GLU A 2 12.79 14.80 10.72
N LYS A 3 14.13 14.71 10.73
CA LYS A 3 14.88 13.52 10.28
C LYS A 3 14.52 12.24 11.07
N GLU A 4 14.13 12.40 12.33
CA GLU A 4 13.70 11.29 13.18
C GLU A 4 12.32 10.74 12.79
N GLU A 5 11.40 11.61 12.39
CA GLU A 5 10.05 11.24 11.97
C GLU A 5 10.07 10.48 10.63
N LEU A 6 10.93 10.89 9.69
CA LEU A 6 11.18 10.14 8.46
C LEU A 6 11.70 8.72 8.73
N LYS A 7 12.57 8.56 9.73
CA LYS A 7 13.12 7.26 10.10
C LYS A 7 12.04 6.33 10.66
N LYS A 8 11.24 6.83 11.61
CA LYS A 8 10.12 6.06 12.18
C LYS A 8 9.11 5.64 11.11
N LEU A 9 8.82 6.54 10.15
CA LEU A 9 7.89 6.25 9.07
C LEU A 9 8.45 5.17 8.12
N LYS A 10 9.75 5.22 7.81
CA LYS A 10 10.42 4.17 7.05
C LYS A 10 10.37 2.82 7.76
N GLU A 11 10.69 2.78 9.05
CA GLU A 11 10.62 1.56 9.87
C GLU A 11 9.20 0.97 9.88
N TRP A 12 8.18 1.83 10.01
CA TRP A 12 6.79 1.41 9.91
C TRP A 12 6.45 0.79 8.55
N CYS A 13 6.91 1.41 7.45
CA CYS A 13 6.68 0.87 6.09
C CYS A 13 7.34 -0.50 5.90
N GLU A 14 8.55 -0.71 6.42
CA GLU A 14 9.25 -1.99 6.37
C GLU A 14 8.52 -3.09 7.15
N VAL A 15 7.97 -2.75 8.33
CA VAL A 15 7.14 -3.66 9.13
C VAL A 15 5.83 -4.01 8.40
N ALA A 16 5.18 -3.01 7.79
CA ALA A 16 3.95 -3.21 7.02
C ALA A 16 4.20 -4.18 5.85
N VAL A 17 5.32 -4.02 5.14
CA VAL A 17 5.73 -4.92 4.05
C VAL A 17 5.93 -6.34 4.54
N ALA A 18 6.64 -6.53 5.65
CA ALA A 18 6.87 -7.85 6.24
C ALA A 18 5.56 -8.54 6.66
N ALA A 19 4.61 -7.79 7.24
CA ALA A 19 3.30 -8.30 7.63
C ALA A 19 2.48 -8.77 6.41
N VAL A 20 2.42 -7.95 5.36
CA VAL A 20 1.69 -8.30 4.13
C VAL A 20 2.32 -9.52 3.44
N ASN A 21 3.66 -9.59 3.40
CA ASN A 21 4.36 -10.76 2.88
C ASN A 21 4.06 -12.04 3.66
N THR A 22 3.99 -11.95 4.99
CA THR A 22 3.67 -13.08 5.86
C THR A 22 2.23 -13.56 5.64
N LEU A 23 1.25 -12.64 5.60
CA LEU A 23 -0.14 -12.98 5.32
C LEU A 23 -0.32 -13.60 3.93
N SER A 24 0.40 -13.09 2.93
CA SER A 24 0.42 -13.65 1.58
C SER A 24 0.97 -15.08 1.56
N ALA A 25 2.05 -15.35 2.31
CA ALA A 25 2.61 -16.69 2.44
C ALA A 25 1.64 -17.67 3.13
N VAL A 26 0.99 -17.23 4.22
CA VAL A 26 -0.03 -18.03 4.92
C VAL A 26 -1.20 -18.35 3.99
N LYS A 27 -1.66 -17.39 3.18
CA LYS A 27 -2.72 -17.61 2.18
C LYS A 27 -2.32 -18.67 1.14
N LYS A 28 -1.07 -18.66 0.67
CA LYS A 28 -0.56 -19.68 -0.28
C LYS A 28 -0.45 -21.09 0.33
N MET A 29 -0.36 -21.19 1.66
CA MET A 29 -0.30 -22.47 2.37
C MET A 29 -1.69 -22.97 2.82
N ALA A 30 -2.75 -22.20 2.63
CA ALA A 30 -4.11 -22.60 2.99
C ALA A 30 -4.61 -23.73 2.05
N PRO A 31 -5.20 -24.81 2.56
CA PRO A 31 -5.76 -25.87 1.72
C PRO A 31 -6.89 -25.35 0.84
N GLU A 32 -6.92 -25.76 -0.44
CA GLU A 32 -7.91 -25.34 -1.46
C GLU A 32 -9.37 -25.59 -1.03
N SER A 33 -9.62 -26.52 -0.09
CA SER A 33 -10.96 -26.93 0.34
C SER A 33 -11.62 -26.02 1.39
N ILE A 34 -10.95 -24.97 1.88
CA ILE A 34 -11.43 -24.14 3.01
C ILE A 34 -11.85 -22.73 2.57
N VAL A 35 -11.64 -22.33 1.31
CA VAL A 35 -11.62 -20.91 0.96
C VAL A 35 -12.43 -20.61 -0.29
N LEU A 36 -13.67 -20.13 -0.09
CA LEU A 36 -14.39 -19.32 -1.09
C LEU A 36 -14.04 -17.85 -0.80
N ILE A 37 -12.82 -17.45 -1.17
CA ILE A 37 -12.42 -16.03 -1.16
C ILE A 37 -12.61 -15.51 -2.57
N SER A 38 -13.59 -14.64 -2.74
CA SER A 38 -13.74 -13.81 -3.92
C SER A 38 -12.43 -13.07 -4.18
N GLU A 39 -11.77 -13.41 -5.27
CA GLU A 39 -10.57 -12.73 -5.75
C GLU A 39 -10.96 -11.33 -6.24
N PHE A 40 -10.56 -10.30 -5.52
CA PHE A 40 -9.93 -9.18 -6.22
C PHE A 40 -8.46 -9.53 -6.36
N PRO A 41 -7.92 -9.53 -7.60
CA PRO A 41 -6.65 -10.16 -7.87
C PRO A 41 -5.53 -9.28 -7.32
N THR A 42 -4.51 -9.93 -6.78
CA THR A 42 -3.12 -9.49 -6.80
C THR A 42 -2.90 -7.99 -6.81
N ASP A 43 -2.68 -7.42 -5.63
CA ASP A 43 -1.41 -6.77 -5.36
C ASP A 43 -1.29 -6.72 -3.84
N LYS A 44 -0.07 -6.82 -3.33
CA LYS A 44 0.16 -6.63 -1.90
C LYS A 44 -0.01 -5.15 -1.65
N GLU A 45 -1.22 -4.70 -1.38
CA GLU A 45 -1.50 -3.27 -1.31
C GLU A 45 -1.84 -2.81 0.11
N VAL A 46 -1.43 -1.59 0.45
CA VAL A 46 -1.70 -0.92 1.73
C VAL A 46 -2.41 0.39 1.43
N HIS A 47 -3.69 0.48 1.83
CA HIS A 47 -4.44 1.73 1.73
C HIS A 47 -3.95 2.72 2.78
N VAL A 48 -3.63 3.93 2.33
CA VAL A 48 -3.17 5.04 3.15
C VAL A 48 -4.16 6.19 2.99
N PHE A 49 -4.78 6.62 4.10
CA PHE A 49 -5.85 7.61 4.09
C PHE A 49 -5.35 9.06 4.10
N SER A 50 -4.12 9.28 4.55
CA SER A 50 -3.40 10.55 4.47
C SER A 50 -1.90 10.25 4.43
N ASP A 51 -1.11 11.12 3.79
CA ASP A 51 0.36 11.12 3.88
C ASP A 51 1.15 10.23 2.91
N ILE A 52 0.61 9.88 1.73
CA ILE A 52 1.39 9.16 0.70
C ILE A 52 2.65 9.93 0.27
N GLU A 53 2.64 11.27 0.33
CA GLU A 53 3.79 12.12 0.08
C GLU A 53 4.91 11.91 1.11
N LYS A 54 4.54 11.71 2.39
CA LYS A 54 5.52 11.42 3.45
C LYS A 54 6.09 10.01 3.31
N ILE A 55 5.28 9.06 2.85
CA ILE A 55 5.73 7.69 2.55
C ILE A 55 6.74 7.70 1.40
N SER A 56 6.44 8.45 0.34
CA SER A 56 7.38 8.68 -0.77
C SER A 56 8.70 9.28 -0.29
N GLU A 57 8.64 10.31 0.56
CA GLU A 57 9.84 10.95 1.13
C GLU A 57 10.63 9.99 2.04
N ALA A 58 9.96 9.24 2.91
CA ALA A 58 10.60 8.29 3.84
C ALA A 58 11.25 7.10 3.13
N LEU A 59 10.62 6.59 2.07
CA LEU A 59 11.12 5.47 1.28
C LEU A 59 12.05 5.91 0.15
N ASN A 60 12.14 7.22 -0.10
CA ASN A 60 12.82 7.80 -1.25
C ASN A 60 12.37 7.14 -2.56
N GLN A 61 11.05 6.98 -2.71
CA GLN A 61 10.39 6.36 -3.86
C GLN A 61 9.48 7.36 -4.56
N PRO A 62 9.36 7.33 -5.89
CA PRO A 62 8.47 8.24 -6.62
C PRO A 62 6.99 7.92 -6.34
N ILE A 63 6.15 8.95 -6.36
CA ILE A 63 4.69 8.81 -6.36
C ILE A 63 4.22 8.64 -7.81
N CYS A 64 3.53 7.54 -8.08
CA CYS A 64 2.82 7.32 -9.33
C CYS A 64 1.37 7.80 -9.18
N PHE A 65 0.88 8.53 -10.17
CA PHE A 65 -0.49 9.04 -10.20
C PHE A 65 -1.29 8.29 -11.27
N GLU A 66 -2.38 7.67 -10.88
CA GLU A 66 -3.35 7.08 -11.80
C GLU A 66 -4.69 7.81 -11.66
N THR A 67 -5.24 8.28 -12.77
CA THR A 67 -6.59 8.86 -12.79
C THR A 67 -7.54 7.89 -13.45
N ARG A 68 -8.57 7.46 -12.73
CA ARG A 68 -9.66 6.64 -13.27
C ARG A 68 -10.95 7.46 -13.24
N ARG A 69 -11.95 7.06 -14.03
CA ARG A 69 -13.21 7.82 -14.14
C ARG A 69 -13.90 7.89 -12.78
N GLY A 70 -13.72 9.01 -12.06
CA GLY A 70 -14.37 9.32 -10.78
C GLY A 70 -13.45 9.44 -9.56
N PHE A 71 -12.16 9.08 -9.67
CA PHE A 71 -11.20 9.21 -8.56
C PHE A 71 -9.76 9.27 -9.06
N SER A 72 -8.90 9.92 -8.28
CA SER A 72 -7.44 9.90 -8.46
C SER A 72 -6.82 8.97 -7.44
N GLU A 73 -5.82 8.20 -7.85
CA GLU A 73 -5.01 7.36 -6.98
C GLU A 73 -3.57 7.82 -7.01
N LYS A 74 -2.97 7.94 -5.83
CA LYS A 74 -1.53 8.10 -5.64
C LYS A 74 -0.97 6.77 -5.16
N ARG A 75 0.14 6.33 -5.74
CA ARG A 75 0.75 5.02 -5.47
C ARG A 75 2.24 5.17 -5.20
N VAL A 76 2.76 4.46 -4.20
CA VAL A 76 4.19 4.34 -3.90
C VAL A 76 4.53 2.87 -3.77
N ALA A 77 5.32 2.35 -4.70
CA ALA A 77 5.76 0.96 -4.68
C ALA A 77 7.03 0.81 -3.83
N TYR A 78 7.07 -0.22 -2.98
CA TYR A 78 8.24 -0.56 -2.19
C TYR A 78 8.35 -2.08 -2.00
N GLY A 79 9.35 -2.68 -2.63
CA GLY A 79 9.47 -4.14 -2.73
C GLY A 79 8.31 -4.73 -3.56
N GLU A 80 7.66 -5.75 -3.02
CA GLU A 80 6.47 -6.34 -3.65
C GLU A 80 5.15 -5.67 -3.19
N VAL A 81 5.23 -4.60 -2.40
CA VAL A 81 4.06 -3.95 -1.77
C VAL A 81 3.82 -2.56 -2.35
N THR A 82 2.56 -2.23 -2.61
CA THR A 82 2.13 -0.93 -3.13
C THR A 82 1.35 -0.19 -2.05
N PHE A 83 1.85 0.94 -1.58
CA PHE A 83 1.06 1.88 -0.78
C PHE A 83 0.21 2.72 -1.73
N PHE A 84 -1.06 2.91 -1.42
CA PHE A 84 -1.92 3.73 -2.28
C PHE A 84 -2.95 4.55 -1.49
N GLN A 85 -3.23 5.73 -2.01
CA GLN A 85 -4.18 6.69 -1.45
C GLN A 85 -5.17 7.05 -2.55
N ILE A 86 -6.45 6.78 -2.29
CA ILE A 86 -7.55 7.16 -3.17
C ILE A 86 -8.04 8.54 -2.74
N GLU A 87 -8.02 9.49 -3.65
CA GLU A 87 -8.68 10.78 -3.53
C GLU A 87 -9.97 10.72 -4.34
N ASN A 88 -11.11 10.63 -3.64
CA ASN A 88 -12.41 10.73 -4.29
C ASN A 88 -12.60 12.17 -4.77
N HIS A 89 -12.89 12.32 -6.05
CA HIS A 89 -13.54 13.55 -6.53
C HIS A 89 -15.02 13.44 -6.16
N GLU A 90 -15.37 13.60 -4.88
CA GLU A 90 -16.77 13.88 -4.56
C GLU A 90 -17.14 15.21 -5.20
N LYS A 91 -18.16 15.12 -6.06
CA LYS A 91 -18.76 16.20 -6.83
C LYS A 91 -19.13 17.34 -5.88
N GLU A 92 -18.62 18.54 -6.16
CA GLU A 92 -19.26 19.79 -5.73
C GLU A 92 -20.74 19.82 -6.17
#